data_AF-A0A0K8QFI0-F1
#
_entry.id   AF-A0A0K8QFI0-F1
#
_cell.length_a   1.000
_cell.length_b   1.000
_cell.length_c   1.000
_cell.angle_alpha   90.00
_cell.angle_beta   90.00
_cell.angle_gamma   90.00
#
_symmetry.space_group_name_H-M   'P 1'
#
loop_
_entity.id
_entity.type
_entity.pdbx_description
1 polymer ?
#
loop_
_entity_poly.entity_id
_entity_poly.type
_entity_poly.pdbx_seq_one_letter_code
_entity_poly.pdbx_strand_id
1 'polypeptide(L)'
;MFLTLFGVSYAAAAQPGSVRNTEQARRTDRLGVMTEAPTATEAGRGTILVLNGPNLNLLGTREPEKYGTSTLADVEQLAMAAAEANGFTVDCVQSNHEGDLLDAIHGARGTAVGIVINAGAYTHTSVALRDALAAVQLPAVEVHITNVHQREEFRHHSYLSPVCSAVIVGAGVQGYKLAIDYLATAV
;
A
#
# COMPACT_ATOMS: atom_id res chain seq x y z
N MET A 1 31.11 48.79 -23.11
CA MET A 1 29.72 49.26 -22.98
C MET A 1 29.25 48.86 -21.59
N PHE A 2 29.07 49.86 -20.71
CA PHE A 2 28.28 49.95 -19.45
C PHE A 2 27.74 48.65 -18.80
N LEU A 3 27.64 48.45 -17.48
CA LEU A 3 28.05 49.10 -16.23
C LEU A 3 27.61 48.10 -15.12
N THR A 4 28.29 48.13 -13.98
CA THR A 4 28.07 47.38 -12.73
C THR A 4 26.77 47.70 -11.96
N LEU A 5 26.48 46.84 -10.95
CA LEU A 5 25.72 47.03 -9.69
C LEU A 5 24.23 46.68 -9.67
N PHE A 6 23.86 45.67 -8.85
CA PHE A 6 23.27 45.91 -7.51
C PHE A 6 23.37 44.63 -6.67
N GLY A 7 24.20 44.69 -5.63
CA GLY A 7 24.05 43.84 -4.47
C GLY A 7 23.07 44.49 -3.50
N VAL A 8 22.26 43.69 -2.81
CA VAL A 8 21.74 44.04 -1.49
C VAL A 8 21.98 42.84 -0.58
N SER A 9 22.97 43.05 0.27
CA SER A 9 23.29 42.28 1.45
C SER A 9 22.28 42.64 2.54
N TYR A 10 21.75 41.66 3.27
CA TYR A 10 21.25 41.87 4.62
C TYR A 10 21.64 40.68 5.49
N ALA A 11 22.67 40.91 6.30
CA ALA A 11 23.00 40.11 7.48
C ALA A 11 22.80 41.01 8.71
N ALA A 12 21.97 40.57 9.66
CA ALA A 12 21.94 41.01 11.06
C ALA A 12 21.12 39.94 11.84
N ALA A 13 21.76 39.01 12.55
CA ALA A 13 22.30 39.11 13.91
C ALA A 13 21.24 38.91 15.02
N ALA A 14 21.25 37.68 15.56
CA ALA A 14 21.00 37.16 16.92
C ALA A 14 20.11 37.92 17.92
N GLN A 15 19.31 37.15 18.69
CA GLN A 15 19.55 36.89 20.12
C GLN A 15 18.73 35.69 20.65
N PRO A 16 19.20 35.01 21.73
CA PRO A 16 18.73 33.71 22.21
C PRO A 16 17.81 33.83 23.44
N GLY A 17 17.08 32.76 23.76
CA GLY A 17 16.59 32.51 25.11
C GLY A 17 15.11 32.22 25.23
N SER A 18 14.76 30.94 25.36
CA SER A 18 13.59 30.50 26.14
C SER A 18 13.78 29.02 26.44
N VAL A 19 14.51 28.74 27.51
CA VAL A 19 14.49 27.43 28.16
C VAL A 19 13.07 27.25 28.71
N ARG A 20 12.22 26.50 28.02
CA ARG A 20 10.98 26.02 28.61
C ARG A 20 11.30 24.74 29.36
N ASN A 21 11.27 24.85 30.69
CA ASN A 21 11.11 23.73 31.61
C ASN A 21 10.01 22.81 31.10
N THR A 22 10.35 21.61 30.62
CA THR A 22 9.41 20.50 30.57
C THR A 22 9.30 19.93 31.97
N GLU A 23 8.55 20.65 32.81
CA GLU A 23 8.09 20.14 34.08
C GLU A 23 7.13 18.98 33.78
N GLN A 24 7.49 17.81 34.30
CA GLN A 24 6.77 16.56 34.16
C GLN A 24 5.31 16.74 34.58
N ALA A 25 4.38 16.70 33.62
CA ALA A 25 2.97 16.52 33.90
C ALA A 25 2.71 15.05 34.28
N ARG A 26 3.19 14.62 35.46
CA ARG A 26 2.76 13.35 36.06
C ARG A 26 1.43 13.57 36.78
N ARG A 27 0.32 13.27 36.10
CA ARG A 27 -0.98 13.06 36.76
C ARG A 27 -1.10 11.58 37.11
N THR A 28 -1.00 11.26 38.39
CA THR A 28 -1.29 9.92 38.93
C THR A 28 -2.80 9.76 39.10
N ASP A 29 -3.39 8.75 38.46
CA ASP A 29 -4.73 8.27 38.80
C ASP A 29 -4.68 7.49 40.14
N ARG A 30 -5.78 7.53 40.90
CA ARG A 30 -5.93 7.04 42.29
C ARG A 30 -5.71 5.54 42.48
N LEU A 31 -5.41 4.79 41.42
CA LEU A 31 -5.18 3.34 41.44
C LEU A 31 -3.72 2.91 41.29
N GLY A 32 -2.77 3.84 41.16
CA GLY A 32 -1.33 3.49 41.17
C GLY A 32 -0.86 2.61 40.01
N VAL A 33 -1.68 2.42 38.97
CA VAL A 33 -1.29 1.73 37.75
C VAL A 33 -0.60 2.74 36.86
N MET A 34 0.71 2.54 36.65
CA MET A 34 1.46 3.22 35.61
C MET A 34 0.99 2.64 34.26
N THR A 35 0.02 3.28 33.61
CA THR A 35 -0.15 3.10 32.17
C THR A 35 0.98 3.87 31.51
N GLU A 36 1.98 3.14 30.99
CA GLU A 36 2.99 3.73 30.13
C GLU A 36 2.28 4.42 28.96
N ALA A 37 2.65 5.66 28.69
CA ALA A 37 2.31 6.27 27.42
C ALA A 37 2.92 5.40 26.31
N PRO A 38 2.18 5.12 25.24
CA PRO A 38 2.68 4.27 24.17
C PRO A 38 4.02 4.81 23.67
N THR A 39 5.04 3.96 23.73
CA THR A 39 6.38 4.29 23.25
C THR A 39 6.34 4.50 21.73
N ALA A 40 7.28 5.28 21.19
CA ALA A 40 7.35 5.66 19.77
C ALA A 40 7.37 4.48 18.76
N THR A 41 7.36 3.24 19.24
CA THR A 41 7.21 1.99 18.51
C THR A 41 5.76 1.69 18.08
N GLU A 42 4.76 2.42 18.58
CA GLU A 42 3.34 2.26 18.19
C GLU A 42 2.94 3.05 16.92
N ALA A 43 3.87 3.80 16.31
CA ALA A 43 3.68 4.25 14.94
C ALA A 43 3.91 3.03 14.03
N GLY A 44 2.83 2.32 13.68
CA GLY A 44 2.89 1.18 12.76
C GLY A 44 3.72 1.49 11.51
N ARG A 45 4.32 0.48 10.88
CA ARG A 45 5.25 0.61 9.74
C ARG A 45 4.62 1.23 8.47
N GLY A 46 3.38 1.68 8.55
CA GLY A 46 2.60 2.30 7.49
C GLY A 46 1.46 1.41 7.03
N THR A 47 0.75 1.88 5.99
CA THR A 47 -0.37 1.18 5.39
C THR A 47 0.02 0.56 4.05
N ILE A 48 -0.38 -0.69 3.82
CA ILE A 48 -0.32 -1.34 2.50
C ILE A 48 -1.68 -1.23 1.83
N LEU A 49 -1.73 -0.73 0.61
CA LEU A 49 -2.96 -0.68 -0.18
C LEU A 49 -3.15 -2.00 -0.92
N VAL A 50 -4.28 -2.67 -0.73
CA VAL A 50 -4.67 -3.89 -1.46
C VAL A 50 -5.77 -3.54 -2.46
N LEU A 51 -5.48 -3.71 -3.75
CA LEU A 51 -6.39 -3.41 -4.86
C LEU A 51 -6.88 -4.68 -5.54
N ASN A 52 -8.20 -4.76 -5.67
CA ASN A 52 -8.89 -5.85 -6.34
C ASN A 52 -9.72 -5.33 -7.51
N GLY A 53 -9.38 -5.77 -8.71
CA GLY A 53 -10.02 -5.39 -9.95
C GLY A 53 -11.41 -6.01 -10.17
N PRO A 54 -11.89 -5.97 -11.42
CA PRO A 54 -13.26 -6.35 -11.74
C PRO A 54 -13.49 -7.84 -11.54
N ASN A 55 -14.73 -8.16 -11.15
CA ASN A 55 -15.29 -9.49 -10.88
C ASN A 55 -14.72 -10.22 -9.66
N LEU A 56 -13.72 -9.68 -8.94
CA LEU A 56 -13.21 -10.32 -7.73
C LEU A 56 -14.21 -10.27 -6.55
N ASN A 57 -15.20 -9.37 -6.60
CA ASN A 57 -16.35 -9.40 -5.69
C ASN A 57 -17.21 -10.66 -5.81
N LEU A 58 -17.03 -11.46 -6.87
CA LEU A 58 -17.77 -12.71 -7.11
C LEU A 58 -17.02 -13.96 -6.61
N LEU A 59 -15.83 -13.80 -6.00
CA LEU A 59 -15.10 -14.90 -5.38
C LEU A 59 -15.97 -15.69 -4.39
N GLY A 60 -15.79 -17.01 -4.35
CA GLY A 60 -16.55 -17.93 -3.51
C GLY A 60 -17.97 -18.26 -4.01
N THR A 61 -18.52 -17.47 -4.95
CA THR A 61 -19.88 -17.71 -5.49
C THR A 61 -19.89 -18.22 -6.93
N ARG A 62 -18.83 -17.95 -7.71
CA ARG A 62 -18.72 -18.32 -9.12
C ARG A 62 -17.67 -19.40 -9.33
N GLU A 63 -18.05 -20.49 -10.02
CA GLU A 63 -17.14 -21.58 -10.45
C GLU A 63 -16.18 -22.05 -9.32
N PRO A 64 -16.69 -22.48 -8.15
CA PRO A 64 -15.87 -22.78 -6.97
C PRO A 64 -14.84 -23.89 -7.22
N GLU A 65 -15.09 -24.78 -8.17
CA GLU A 65 -14.13 -25.81 -8.61
C GLU A 65 -12.85 -25.22 -9.22
N LYS A 66 -12.91 -24.00 -9.78
CA LYS A 66 -11.80 -23.32 -10.45
C LYS A 66 -11.12 -22.26 -9.57
N TYR A 67 -11.90 -21.56 -8.75
CA TYR A 67 -11.42 -20.42 -7.94
C TYR A 67 -11.33 -20.72 -6.45
N GLY A 68 -11.78 -21.90 -6.02
CA GLY A 68 -11.96 -22.24 -4.62
C GLY A 68 -13.23 -21.62 -4.02
N THR A 69 -13.46 -21.90 -2.75
CA THR A 69 -14.60 -21.38 -1.99
C THR A 69 -14.28 -20.09 -1.23
N SER A 70 -13.02 -19.63 -1.28
CA SER A 70 -12.62 -18.39 -0.63
C SER A 70 -13.33 -17.19 -1.26
N THR A 71 -13.86 -16.32 -0.43
CA THR A 71 -14.53 -15.07 -0.78
C THR A 71 -13.54 -13.91 -0.81
N LEU A 72 -13.97 -12.75 -1.30
CA LEU A 72 -13.19 -11.53 -1.19
C LEU A 72 -12.96 -11.13 0.28
N ALA A 73 -13.94 -11.35 1.16
CA ALA A 73 -13.79 -11.09 2.58
C ALA A 73 -12.68 -11.96 3.22
N ASP A 74 -12.54 -13.21 2.78
CA ASP A 74 -11.45 -14.09 3.24
C ASP A 74 -10.07 -13.57 2.77
N VAL A 75 -10.00 -13.01 1.56
CA VAL A 75 -8.78 -12.36 1.05
C VAL A 75 -8.42 -11.14 1.89
N GLU A 76 -9.39 -10.28 2.20
CA GLU A 76 -9.17 -9.07 3.01
C GLU A 76 -8.71 -9.44 4.43
N GLN A 77 -9.36 -10.42 5.07
CA GLN A 77 -8.95 -10.92 6.39
C GLN A 77 -7.54 -11.50 6.38
N LEU A 78 -7.20 -12.29 5.35
CA LEU A 78 -5.87 -12.86 5.20
C LEU A 78 -4.82 -11.75 5.02
N ALA A 79 -5.13 -10.72 4.22
CA ALA A 79 -4.25 -9.58 4.00
C ALA A 79 -4.03 -8.80 5.30
N MET A 80 -5.10 -8.47 6.03
CA MET A 80 -5.02 -7.78 7.31
C MET A 80 -4.18 -8.55 8.32
N ALA A 81 -4.41 -9.86 8.48
CA ALA A 81 -3.65 -10.69 9.41
C ALA A 81 -2.16 -10.78 9.03
N ALA A 82 -1.85 -10.87 7.74
CA ALA A 82 -0.47 -10.87 7.25
C ALA A 82 0.24 -9.54 7.51
N ALA A 83 -0.46 -8.42 7.32
CA ALA A 83 0.10 -7.09 7.56
C ALA A 83 0.31 -6.83 9.04
N GLU A 84 -0.66 -7.17 9.89
CA GLU A 84 -0.57 -7.04 11.35
C GLU A 84 0.62 -7.83 11.89
N ALA A 85 0.82 -9.06 11.42
CA ALA A 85 1.97 -9.89 11.79
C ALA A 85 3.33 -9.26 11.42
N ASN A 86 3.35 -8.34 10.45
CA ASN A 86 4.54 -7.62 10.00
C ASN A 86 4.61 -6.17 10.51
N GLY A 87 3.65 -5.73 11.35
CA GLY A 87 3.58 -4.38 11.92
C GLY A 87 3.01 -3.31 10.99
N PHE A 88 2.27 -3.69 9.94
CA PHE A 88 1.57 -2.78 9.01
C PHE A 88 0.05 -2.83 9.20
N THR A 89 -0.64 -1.82 8.67
CA THR A 89 -2.08 -1.85 8.42
C THR A 89 -2.36 -2.11 6.94
N VAL A 90 -3.61 -2.46 6.61
CA VAL A 90 -4.05 -2.65 5.22
C VAL A 90 -5.32 -1.87 4.96
N ASP A 91 -5.35 -1.16 3.83
CA ASP A 91 -6.57 -0.62 3.24
C ASP A 91 -6.93 -1.45 2.02
N CYS A 92 -8.15 -2.00 1.98
CA CYS A 92 -8.63 -2.80 0.87
C CYS A 92 -9.60 -2.00 0.01
N VAL A 93 -9.39 -2.02 -1.31
CA VAL A 93 -10.32 -1.46 -2.30
C VAL A 93 -10.60 -2.50 -3.36
N GLN A 94 -11.88 -2.74 -3.62
CA GLN A 94 -12.33 -3.50 -4.78
C GLN A 94 -13.21 -2.61 -5.65
N SER A 95 -12.97 -2.60 -6.96
CA SER A 95 -13.91 -1.98 -7.90
C SER A 95 -13.97 -2.69 -9.25
N ASN A 96 -15.16 -2.64 -9.85
CA ASN A 96 -15.37 -2.98 -11.25
C ASN A 96 -15.09 -1.81 -12.20
N HIS A 97 -14.98 -0.60 -11.67
CA HIS A 97 -14.70 0.61 -12.43
C HIS A 97 -13.20 0.92 -12.36
N GLU A 98 -12.58 1.07 -13.53
CA GLU A 98 -11.13 1.36 -13.62
C GLU A 98 -10.76 2.70 -12.95
N GLY A 99 -11.62 3.71 -13.06
CA GLY A 99 -11.41 5.03 -12.46
C GLY A 99 -11.22 4.97 -10.94
N ASP A 100 -12.02 4.17 -10.23
CA ASP A 100 -11.92 4.05 -8.77
C ASP A 100 -10.56 3.46 -8.36
N LEU A 101 -10.04 2.52 -9.14
CA LEU A 101 -8.73 1.91 -8.89
C LEU A 101 -7.60 2.92 -9.18
N LEU A 102 -7.73 3.73 -10.23
CA LEU A 102 -6.78 4.81 -10.53
C LEU A 102 -6.74 5.84 -9.41
N ASP A 103 -7.90 6.27 -8.93
CA ASP A 103 -8.01 7.24 -7.84
C ASP A 103 -7.42 6.69 -6.54
N ALA A 104 -7.66 5.41 -6.24
CA ALA A 104 -7.04 4.73 -5.11
C ALA A 104 -5.51 4.68 -5.23
N ILE A 105 -4.97 4.35 -6.41
CA ILE A 105 -3.52 4.35 -6.66
C ILE A 105 -2.95 5.76 -6.44
N HIS A 106 -3.55 6.80 -7.01
CA HIS A 106 -3.09 8.17 -6.83
C HIS A 106 -3.15 8.62 -5.37
N GLY A 107 -4.23 8.27 -4.66
CA GLY A 107 -4.41 8.58 -3.24
C GLY A 107 -3.42 7.87 -2.31
N ALA A 108 -2.85 6.74 -2.75
CA ALA A 108 -1.83 6.00 -2.02
C ALA A 108 -0.51 6.78 -1.88
N ARG A 109 -0.25 7.74 -2.77
CA ARG A 109 1.01 8.49 -2.77
C ARG A 109 1.16 9.32 -1.51
N GLY A 110 2.14 8.97 -0.69
CA GLY A 110 2.42 9.65 0.59
C GLY A 110 1.55 9.17 1.76
N THR A 111 0.67 8.18 1.55
CA THR A 111 -0.19 7.60 2.58
C THR A 111 0.09 6.11 2.77
N ALA A 112 0.36 5.39 1.67
CA ALA A 112 0.74 3.99 1.68
C ALA A 112 2.25 3.81 1.51
N VAL A 113 2.75 2.67 2.00
CA VAL A 113 4.15 2.26 1.87
C VAL A 113 4.37 1.22 0.77
N GLY A 114 3.29 0.60 0.28
CA GLY A 114 3.33 -0.36 -0.81
C GLY A 114 1.93 -0.73 -1.32
N ILE A 115 1.89 -1.39 -2.47
CA ILE A 115 0.65 -1.78 -3.15
C ILE A 115 0.67 -3.29 -3.43
N VAL A 116 -0.40 -3.99 -3.09
CA VAL A 116 -0.70 -5.33 -3.61
C VAL A 116 -1.85 -5.17 -4.59
N ILE A 117 -1.70 -5.66 -5.82
CA ILE A 117 -2.72 -5.49 -6.85
C ILE A 117 -3.05 -6.80 -7.55
N ASN A 118 -4.31 -7.19 -7.50
CA ASN A 118 -4.90 -8.16 -8.42
C ASN A 118 -5.90 -7.41 -9.30
N ALA A 119 -5.45 -6.94 -10.47
CA ALA A 119 -6.27 -6.14 -11.36
C ALA A 119 -7.29 -6.97 -12.17
N GLY A 120 -7.41 -8.27 -11.92
CA GLY A 120 -8.35 -9.14 -12.63
C GLY A 120 -8.16 -9.07 -14.15
N ALA A 121 -9.23 -8.77 -14.88
CA ALA A 121 -9.15 -8.62 -16.33
C ALA A 121 -8.32 -7.40 -16.78
N TYR A 122 -8.23 -6.35 -15.97
CA TYR A 122 -7.51 -5.13 -16.33
C TYR A 122 -6.00 -5.32 -16.43
N THR A 123 -5.44 -6.36 -15.81
CA THR A 123 -4.04 -6.76 -16.03
C THR A 123 -3.68 -6.85 -17.51
N HIS A 124 -4.61 -7.33 -18.34
CA HIS A 124 -4.36 -7.66 -19.74
C HIS A 124 -4.76 -6.53 -20.70
N THR A 125 -5.35 -5.44 -20.19
CA THR A 125 -5.94 -4.40 -21.04
C THR A 125 -5.58 -2.98 -20.61
N SER A 126 -5.26 -2.74 -19.34
CA SER A 126 -5.15 -1.39 -18.79
C SER A 126 -3.72 -0.87 -18.82
N VAL A 127 -3.45 -0.04 -19.82
CA VAL A 127 -2.26 0.83 -19.82
C VAL A 127 -2.42 1.95 -18.78
N ALA A 128 -3.64 2.38 -18.49
CA ALA A 128 -3.91 3.43 -17.50
C ALA A 128 -3.46 3.04 -16.09
N LEU A 129 -3.80 1.82 -15.63
CA LEU A 129 -3.36 1.31 -14.32
C LEU A 129 -1.84 1.12 -14.27
N ARG A 130 -1.21 0.66 -15.36
CA ARG A 130 0.25 0.60 -15.45
C ARG A 130 0.86 1.98 -15.21
N ASP A 131 0.39 3.00 -15.91
CA ASP A 131 0.96 4.34 -15.85
C ASP A 131 0.76 4.96 -14.46
N ALA A 132 -0.40 4.73 -13.83
CA ALA A 132 -0.66 5.15 -12.46
C ALA A 132 0.30 4.49 -11.46
N LEU A 133 0.50 3.17 -11.53
CA LEU A 133 1.46 2.46 -10.67
C LEU A 133 2.89 2.99 -10.83
N ALA A 134 3.32 3.22 -12.07
CA ALA A 134 4.65 3.78 -12.35
C ALA A 134 4.80 5.22 -11.81
N ALA A 135 3.74 6.03 -11.85
CA ALA A 135 3.78 7.43 -11.46
C ALA A 135 3.86 7.63 -9.94
N VAL A 136 3.29 6.74 -9.12
CA VAL A 136 3.24 6.90 -7.66
C VAL A 136 4.52 6.47 -6.95
N GLN A 137 5.42 5.75 -7.64
CA GLN A 137 6.75 5.34 -7.14
C GLN A 137 6.70 4.52 -5.84
N LEU A 138 5.60 3.81 -5.60
CA LEU A 138 5.47 2.86 -4.49
C LEU A 138 5.84 1.44 -4.97
N PRO A 139 6.48 0.61 -4.14
CA PRO A 139 6.69 -0.78 -4.48
C PRO A 139 5.34 -1.49 -4.63
N ALA A 140 5.15 -2.17 -5.75
CA ALA A 140 3.90 -2.86 -6.08
C ALA A 140 4.14 -4.35 -6.32
N VAL A 141 3.26 -5.21 -5.82
CA VAL A 141 3.27 -6.65 -6.10
C VAL A 141 1.98 -7.02 -6.82
N GLU A 142 2.12 -7.60 -8.02
CA GLU A 142 1.00 -8.13 -8.79
C GLU A 142 0.63 -9.53 -8.28
N VAL A 143 -0.66 -9.78 -8.07
CA VAL A 143 -1.18 -11.05 -7.57
C VAL A 143 -2.26 -11.59 -8.50
N HIS A 144 -2.17 -12.88 -8.81
CA HIS A 144 -3.20 -13.63 -9.50
C HIS A 144 -3.52 -14.91 -8.73
N ILE A 145 -4.79 -15.06 -8.33
CA ILE A 145 -5.26 -16.25 -7.57
C ILE A 145 -5.02 -17.54 -8.38
N THR A 146 -5.34 -17.53 -9.67
CA THR A 146 -5.17 -18.68 -10.58
C THR A 146 -3.90 -18.55 -11.42
N ASN A 147 -3.35 -19.66 -11.90
CA ASN A 147 -2.21 -19.65 -12.82
C ASN A 147 -2.63 -19.10 -14.20
N VAL A 148 -2.36 -17.81 -14.49
CA VAL A 148 -2.73 -17.18 -15.77
C VAL A 148 -2.00 -17.78 -16.97
N HIS A 149 -0.82 -18.38 -16.78
CA HIS A 149 -0.05 -19.01 -17.85
C HIS A 149 -0.59 -20.38 -18.29
N GLN A 150 -1.46 -20.99 -17.47
CA GLN A 150 -2.20 -22.21 -17.85
C GLN A 150 -3.54 -21.90 -18.51
N ARG A 151 -3.86 -20.61 -18.69
CA ARG A 151 -5.13 -20.15 -19.23
C ARG A 151 -4.97 -19.68 -20.68
N GLU A 152 -6.02 -19.05 -21.20
CA GLU A 152 -6.08 -18.53 -22.56
C GLU A 152 -4.90 -17.59 -22.84
N GLU A 153 -4.37 -17.61 -24.08
CA GLU A 153 -3.16 -16.89 -24.48
C GLU A 153 -3.21 -15.39 -24.18
N PHE A 154 -4.38 -14.75 -24.31
CA PHE A 154 -4.55 -13.33 -24.01
C PHE A 154 -4.29 -12.98 -22.53
N ARG A 155 -4.23 -13.96 -21.63
CA ARG A 155 -3.92 -13.77 -20.20
C ARG A 155 -2.44 -13.88 -19.89
N HIS A 156 -1.62 -14.27 -20.85
CA HIS A 156 -0.19 -14.44 -20.64
C HIS A 156 0.55 -13.10 -20.64
N HIS A 157 -0.07 -12.06 -21.23
CA HIS A 157 0.46 -10.71 -21.22
C HIS A 157 -0.13 -9.88 -20.07
N SER A 158 0.73 -9.22 -19.31
CA SER A 158 0.36 -8.24 -18.28
C SER A 158 1.02 -6.91 -18.60
N TYR A 159 0.22 -5.83 -18.61
CA TYR A 159 0.73 -4.47 -18.67
C TYR A 159 1.33 -4.02 -17.33
N LEU A 160 0.98 -4.69 -16.22
CA LEU A 160 1.38 -4.31 -14.87
C LEU A 160 2.70 -4.95 -14.46
N SER A 161 2.96 -6.20 -14.87
CA SER A 161 4.16 -6.94 -14.46
C SER A 161 5.47 -6.18 -14.66
N PRO A 162 5.68 -5.42 -15.75
CA PRO A 162 6.93 -4.65 -15.95
C PRO A 162 7.14 -3.49 -14.96
N VAL A 163 6.10 -3.05 -14.25
CA VAL A 163 6.17 -1.95 -13.29
C VAL A 163 5.97 -2.41 -11.83
N CYS A 164 5.77 -3.72 -11.61
CA CYS A 164 5.70 -4.31 -10.28
C CYS A 164 7.05 -4.90 -9.85
N SER A 165 7.35 -4.84 -8.56
CA SER A 165 8.56 -5.40 -7.94
C SER A 165 8.57 -6.93 -7.94
N ALA A 166 7.39 -7.54 -7.84
CA ALA A 166 7.20 -8.98 -7.91
C ALA A 166 5.83 -9.32 -8.51
N VAL A 167 5.71 -10.55 -9.02
CA VAL A 167 4.48 -11.11 -9.55
C VAL A 167 4.27 -12.49 -8.92
N ILE A 168 3.09 -12.70 -8.32
CA ILE A 168 2.72 -13.96 -7.67
C ILE A 168 1.49 -14.51 -8.38
N VAL A 169 1.63 -15.69 -8.99
CA VAL A 169 0.58 -16.27 -9.83
C VAL A 169 0.29 -17.71 -9.40
N GLY A 170 -0.99 -18.04 -9.23
CA GLY A 170 -1.44 -19.42 -9.00
C GLY A 170 -1.29 -19.93 -7.58
N ALA A 171 -0.90 -19.07 -6.63
CA ALA A 171 -0.82 -19.40 -5.21
C ALA A 171 -2.19 -19.33 -4.49
N GLY A 172 -3.30 -19.24 -5.22
CA GLY A 172 -4.61 -19.01 -4.64
C GLY A 172 -4.68 -17.70 -3.87
N VAL A 173 -5.53 -17.64 -2.84
CA VAL A 173 -5.62 -16.48 -1.95
C VAL A 173 -4.35 -16.27 -1.12
N GLN A 174 -3.51 -17.30 -0.95
CA GLN A 174 -2.22 -17.17 -0.25
C GLN A 174 -1.24 -16.24 -0.98
N GLY A 175 -1.46 -15.97 -2.27
CA GLY A 175 -0.69 -14.98 -3.01
C GLY A 175 -0.73 -13.58 -2.36
N TYR A 176 -1.83 -13.20 -1.71
CA TYR A 176 -1.94 -11.91 -1.01
C TYR A 176 -1.04 -11.86 0.22
N LYS A 177 -1.02 -12.94 1.03
CA LYS A 177 -0.11 -13.05 2.17
C LYS A 177 1.35 -12.97 1.70
N LEU A 178 1.71 -13.75 0.68
CA LEU A 178 3.07 -13.76 0.13
C LEU A 178 3.49 -12.38 -0.40
N ALA A 179 2.57 -11.65 -1.02
CA ALA A 179 2.83 -10.29 -1.49
C ALA A 179 3.09 -9.31 -0.34
N ILE A 180 2.32 -9.41 0.74
CA ILE A 180 2.51 -8.59 1.94
C ILE A 180 3.82 -8.93 2.65
N ASP A 181 4.12 -10.22 2.82
CA ASP A 181 5.39 -10.66 3.40
C ASP A 181 6.57 -10.17 2.55
N TYR A 182 6.48 -10.21 1.22
CA TYR A 182 7.50 -9.66 0.32
C TYR A 182 7.69 -8.16 0.55
N LEU A 183 6.59 -7.38 0.53
CA LEU A 183 6.65 -5.94 0.78
C LEU A 183 7.26 -5.64 2.15
N ALA A 184 6.91 -6.41 3.19
CA ALA A 184 7.44 -6.24 4.54
C ALA A 184 8.97 -6.38 4.64
N THR A 185 9.61 -7.04 3.67
CA THR A 185 11.08 -7.11 3.58
C THR A 185 11.70 -5.98 2.75
N ALA A 186 10.89 -5.30 1.93
CA ALA A 186 11.33 -4.30 0.96
C ALA A 186 11.16 -2.85 1.45
N VAL A 187 10.32 -2.62 2.47
CA VAL A 187 10.09 -1.31 3.13
C VAL A 187 10.70 -1.20 4.52
#